data_AF-A0A9D2M8E3-F1
#
_entry.id   AF-A0A9D2M8E3-F1
#
_cell.length_a   1.000
_cell.length_b   1.000
_cell.length_c   1.000
_cell.angle_alpha   90.00
_cell.angle_beta   90.00
_cell.angle_gamma   90.00
#
_symmetry.space_group_name_H-M   'P 1'
#
loop_
_entity.id
_entity.type
_entity.pdbx_description
1 polymer ?
#
loop_
_entity_poly.entity_id
_entity_poly.type
_entity_poly.pdbx_seq_one_letter_code
_entity_poly.pdbx_strand_id
1 'polypeptide(L)'
;SRGHSGSYSTSEQQAARDLLTPDEVRLLPEGKAVLFVRGERPVIDNKYDLLRHPCIRFTEDGGAPSYDYTAAGQAADDLPGDAANWELLDMDDFLPQAKRPQPPFRTIPNKTRRRSAHEPQKTKPTE
;
A
#
# COMPACT_ATOMS: atom_id res chain seq x y z
N SER A 1 56.07 19.84 -26.92
CA SER A 1 54.94 20.65 -26.41
C SER A 1 54.04 19.73 -25.60
N ARG A 2 53.78 20.08 -24.34
CA ARG A 2 52.91 19.29 -23.47
C ARG A 2 51.48 19.50 -23.95
N GLY A 3 50.86 18.44 -24.46
CA GLY A 3 49.43 18.39 -24.81
C GLY A 3 48.62 18.78 -23.59
N HIS A 4 48.13 20.00 -23.63
CA HIS A 4 47.39 20.65 -22.56
C HIS A 4 46.01 19.99 -22.48
N SER A 5 45.81 19.19 -21.43
CA SER A 5 44.51 18.83 -20.84
C SER A 5 43.36 18.59 -21.81
N GLY A 6 43.12 17.33 -22.19
CA GLY A 6 41.82 16.92 -22.72
C GLY A 6 40.76 17.10 -21.64
N SER A 7 39.84 18.03 -21.86
CA SER A 7 38.78 18.41 -20.93
C SER A 7 37.91 17.22 -20.54
N TYR A 8 37.94 16.85 -19.25
CA TYR A 8 36.91 16.04 -18.63
C TYR A 8 35.68 16.92 -18.37
N SER A 9 34.58 16.60 -19.03
CA SER A 9 33.22 16.58 -18.48
C SER A 9 32.27 16.38 -19.66
N THR A 10 31.79 15.16 -19.83
CA THR A 10 30.50 14.96 -20.47
C THR A 10 29.50 15.74 -19.64
N SER A 11 29.17 16.94 -20.13
CA SER A 11 28.40 17.92 -19.40
C SER A 11 26.98 17.40 -19.20
N GLU A 12 26.47 17.40 -17.97
CA GLU A 12 25.02 17.33 -17.70
C GLU A 12 24.26 18.41 -18.48
N GLN A 13 24.95 19.44 -18.99
CA GLN A 13 24.40 20.50 -19.83
C GLN A 13 24.07 20.04 -21.27
N GLN A 14 24.55 18.87 -21.72
CA GLN A 14 24.30 18.36 -23.07
C GLN A 14 23.24 17.26 -23.14
N ALA A 15 22.89 16.62 -22.02
CA ALA A 15 21.87 15.58 -22.00
C ALA A 15 21.16 15.51 -20.64
N ALA A 16 19.84 15.73 -20.66
CA ALA A 16 18.89 15.38 -19.61
C ALA A 16 18.96 16.20 -18.30
N ARG A 17 18.74 17.51 -18.38
CA ARG A 17 18.19 18.23 -17.24
C ARG A 17 16.67 18.02 -17.22
N ASP A 18 16.14 17.60 -16.08
CA ASP A 18 14.69 17.61 -15.86
C ASP A 18 14.17 19.04 -16.04
N LEU A 19 12.94 19.17 -16.57
CA LEU A 19 12.37 20.48 -16.86
C LEU A 19 12.32 21.38 -15.60
N LEU A 20 11.95 20.77 -14.48
CA LEU A 20 12.01 21.33 -13.14
C LEU A 20 12.44 20.21 -12.19
N THR A 21 13.45 20.49 -11.38
CA THR A 21 13.85 19.62 -10.27
C THR A 21 12.79 19.65 -9.17
N PRO A 22 12.65 18.60 -8.35
CA PRO A 22 11.65 18.55 -7.28
C PRO A 22 11.80 19.70 -6.27
N ASP A 23 13.02 20.19 -6.05
CA ASP A 23 13.28 21.33 -5.19
C ASP A 23 12.82 22.66 -5.82
N GLU A 24 12.98 22.81 -7.15
CA GLU A 24 12.40 23.94 -7.88
C GLU A 24 10.86 23.89 -7.91
N VAL A 25 10.26 22.70 -7.95
CA VAL A 25 8.79 22.53 -7.83
C VAL A 25 8.29 22.93 -6.44
N ARG A 26 9.03 22.60 -5.38
CA ARG A 26 8.69 22.97 -3.99
C ARG A 26 8.75 24.48 -3.74
N LEU A 27 9.59 25.19 -4.50
CA LEU A 27 9.72 26.64 -4.45
C LEU A 27 8.74 27.37 -5.38
N LEU A 28 7.88 26.64 -6.11
CA LEU A 28 6.89 27.24 -6.99
C LEU A 28 5.89 28.07 -6.16
N PRO A 29 5.51 29.28 -6.60
CA PRO A 29 4.53 30.10 -5.89
C PRO A 29 3.23 29.34 -5.69
N GLU A 30 2.60 29.46 -4.51
CA GLU A 30 1.41 28.69 -4.16
C GLU A 30 0.31 28.78 -5.23
N GLY A 31 0.12 29.93 -5.88
CA GLY A 31 -0.92 30.13 -6.90
C GLY A 31 -0.65 29.47 -8.27
N LYS A 32 0.46 28.76 -8.46
CA LYS A 32 0.83 28.13 -9.73
C LYS A 32 0.79 26.60 -9.65
N ALA A 33 0.52 25.97 -10.78
CA ALA A 33 0.51 24.52 -10.95
C ALA A 33 1.24 24.13 -12.25
N VAL A 34 1.86 22.96 -12.24
CA VAL A 34 2.44 22.33 -13.44
C VAL A 34 1.42 21.36 -14.01
N LEU A 35 1.05 21.55 -15.27
CA LEU A 35 0.07 20.74 -15.98
C LEU A 35 0.75 19.83 -17.01
N PHE A 36 0.45 18.54 -16.93
CA PHE A 36 0.89 17.55 -17.91
C PHE A 36 -0.28 17.15 -18.81
N VAL A 37 -0.30 17.69 -20.03
CA VAL A 37 -1.26 17.30 -21.07
C VAL A 37 -0.58 16.34 -22.04
N ARG A 38 -1.23 15.22 -22.36
CA ARG A 38 -0.66 14.23 -23.27
C ARG A 38 -0.41 14.85 -24.64
N GLY A 39 0.81 14.69 -25.16
CA GLY A 39 1.21 15.19 -26.48
C GLY A 39 1.70 16.64 -26.47
N GLU A 40 1.50 17.36 -25.37
CA GLU A 40 1.96 18.73 -25.20
C GLU A 40 3.20 18.79 -24.31
N ARG A 41 3.94 19.90 -24.47
CA ARG A 41 4.98 20.23 -23.49
C ARG A 41 4.28 20.63 -22.19
N PRO A 42 4.83 20.23 -21.02
CA PRO A 42 4.29 20.67 -19.73
C PRO A 42 4.19 22.19 -19.63
N VAL A 43 3.10 22.67 -19.05
CA VAL A 43 2.72 24.08 -18.97
C VAL A 43 2.61 24.50 -17.51
N ILE A 44 2.97 25.75 -17.21
CA ILE A 44 2.72 26.36 -15.89
C ILE A 44 1.44 27.20 -16.00
N ASP A 45 0.44 26.87 -15.20
CA ASP A 45 -0.84 27.59 -15.14
C ASP A 45 -1.15 28.04 -13.70
N ASN A 46 -2.16 28.90 -13.52
CA ASN A 46 -2.67 29.26 -12.21
C ASN A 46 -3.51 28.12 -11.63
N LYS A 47 -3.47 27.94 -10.30
CA LYS A 47 -4.44 27.09 -9.60
C LYS A 47 -5.85 27.62 -9.81
N TYR A 48 -6.81 26.71 -9.88
CA TYR A 48 -8.22 27.08 -9.93
C TYR A 48 -8.65 27.74 -8.61
N ASP A 49 -9.42 28.82 -8.71
CA ASP A 49 -10.00 29.50 -7.55
C ASP A 49 -11.21 28.72 -7.03
N LEU A 50 -11.03 28.03 -5.92
CA LEU A 50 -12.05 27.16 -5.32
C LEU A 50 -13.34 27.92 -5.01
N LEU A 51 -13.26 29.18 -4.57
CA LEU A 51 -14.42 29.99 -4.20
C LEU A 51 -15.36 30.27 -5.38
N ARG A 52 -14.87 30.14 -6.62
CA ARG A 52 -15.65 30.32 -7.85
C ARG A 52 -16.26 29.02 -8.36
N HIS A 53 -16.02 27.90 -7.68
CA HIS A 53 -16.53 26.60 -8.10
C HIS A 53 -18.08 26.59 -8.06
N PRO A 54 -18.78 26.08 -9.09
CA PRO A 54 -20.25 26.08 -9.13
C PRO A 54 -20.92 25.39 -7.93
N CYS A 55 -20.24 24.39 -7.36
CA CYS A 55 -20.71 23.60 -6.23
C CYS A 55 -20.12 24.04 -4.88
N ILE A 56 -19.57 25.26 -4.76
CA ILE A 56 -18.99 25.75 -3.50
C ILE A 56 -19.99 25.75 -2.34
N ARG A 57 -21.29 25.91 -2.62
CA ARG A 57 -22.39 25.88 -1.62
C ARG A 57 -22.46 24.60 -0.76
N PHE A 58 -21.78 23.53 -1.16
CA PHE A 58 -21.75 22.25 -0.44
C PHE A 58 -20.49 22.07 0.41
N THR A 59 -19.55 23.01 0.36
CA THR A 59 -18.36 23.01 1.23
C THR A 59 -18.54 24.01 2.37
N GLU A 60 -17.70 23.88 3.40
CA GLU A 60 -17.69 24.77 4.57
C GLU A 60 -17.52 26.24 4.16
N ASP A 61 -16.63 26.51 3.19
CA ASP A 61 -16.38 27.86 2.64
C ASP A 61 -17.63 28.47 1.98
N GLY A 62 -18.54 27.64 1.45
CA GLY A 62 -19.80 28.07 0.85
C GLY A 62 -20.97 28.14 1.84
N GLY A 63 -20.73 27.92 3.13
CA GLY A 63 -21.74 27.95 4.19
C GLY A 63 -22.44 26.61 4.44
N ALA A 64 -21.93 25.50 3.88
CA ALA A 64 -22.41 24.18 4.24
C ALA A 64 -21.96 23.81 5.66
N PRO A 65 -22.73 22.98 6.39
CA PRO A 65 -22.28 22.42 7.65
C PRO A 65 -21.02 21.57 7.43
N SER A 66 -20.15 21.52 8.45
CA SER A 66 -18.98 20.64 8.45
C SER A 66 -19.38 19.19 8.19
N TYR A 67 -18.51 18.46 7.50
CA TYR A 67 -18.75 17.07 7.20
C TYR A 67 -18.74 16.24 8.48
N ASP A 68 -19.91 15.74 8.88
CA ASP A 68 -20.07 14.82 10.01
C ASP A 68 -20.03 13.38 9.52
N TYR A 69 -18.88 12.73 9.73
CA TYR A 69 -18.68 11.35 9.34
C TYR A 69 -19.57 10.37 10.11
N THR A 70 -20.07 10.74 11.30
CA THR A 70 -20.93 9.86 12.11
C THR A 70 -22.37 9.82 11.60
N ALA A 71 -22.80 10.90 10.93
CA ALA A 71 -24.13 11.03 10.35
C ALA A 71 -24.24 10.43 8.93
N ALA A 72 -23.12 10.01 8.33
CA ALA A 72 -23.14 9.40 7.01
C ALA A 72 -23.86 8.04 7.06
N GLY A 73 -24.77 7.79 6.11
CA GLY A 73 -25.64 6.60 6.14
C GLY A 73 -24.93 5.24 6.05
N GLN A 74 -23.65 5.23 5.69
CA GLN A 74 -22.79 4.03 5.65
C GLN A 74 -21.67 4.06 6.71
N ALA A 75 -21.66 5.04 7.61
CA ALA A 75 -20.58 5.19 8.61
C ALA A 75 -20.46 3.99 9.56
N ALA A 76 -21.57 3.30 9.81
CA ALA A 76 -21.60 2.09 10.62
C ALA A 76 -21.09 0.84 9.88
N ASP A 77 -21.09 0.87 8.55
CA ASP A 77 -20.79 -0.27 7.67
C ASP A 77 -19.39 -0.20 7.03
N ASP A 78 -18.59 0.82 7.32
CA ASP A 78 -17.25 1.01 6.74
C ASP A 78 -16.28 -0.12 7.12
N LEU A 79 -16.55 -0.84 8.22
CA LEU A 79 -15.72 -1.94 8.70
C LEU A 79 -16.53 -3.24 8.75
N PRO A 80 -16.04 -4.32 8.11
CA PRO A 80 -16.73 -5.60 8.13
C PRO A 80 -16.67 -6.24 9.53
N GLY A 81 -17.81 -6.73 10.00
CA GLY A 81 -17.93 -7.50 11.24
C GLY A 81 -18.19 -6.67 12.49
N ASP A 82 -18.49 -7.35 13.58
CA ASP A 82 -18.78 -6.71 14.87
C ASP A 82 -17.49 -6.13 15.49
N ALA A 83 -17.57 -4.90 16.01
CA ALA A 83 -16.44 -4.20 16.63
C ALA A 83 -15.84 -4.97 17.81
N ALA A 84 -16.64 -5.81 18.47
CA ALA A 84 -16.18 -6.70 19.53
C ALA A 84 -15.17 -7.77 19.06
N ASN A 85 -15.10 -8.05 17.75
CA ASN A 85 -14.18 -9.03 17.17
C ASN A 85 -12.86 -8.41 16.68
N TRP A 86 -12.67 -7.10 16.85
CA TRP A 86 -11.45 -6.43 16.43
C TRP A 86 -10.38 -6.59 17.51
N GLU A 87 -9.32 -7.33 17.21
CA GLU A 87 -8.11 -7.34 18.05
C GLU A 87 -7.27 -6.10 17.75
N LEU A 88 -6.93 -5.36 18.81
CA LEU A 88 -5.93 -4.30 18.74
C LEU A 88 -4.56 -4.96 18.49
N LEU A 89 -4.09 -4.84 17.26
CA LEU A 89 -2.74 -5.29 16.92
C LEU A 89 -1.71 -4.43 17.63
N ASP A 90 -0.76 -5.07 18.29
CA ASP A 90 0.39 -4.39 18.88
C ASP A 90 1.57 -4.38 17.90
N MET A 91 2.69 -3.77 18.30
CA MET A 91 3.89 -3.75 17.46
C MET A 91 4.53 -5.13 17.31
N ASP A 92 4.24 -6.06 18.22
CA ASP A 92 4.81 -7.40 18.22
C ASP A 92 4.13 -8.29 17.16
N ASP A 93 2.88 -8.02 16.82
CA ASP A 93 2.15 -8.71 15.73
C ASP A 93 2.75 -8.48 14.33
N PHE A 94 3.43 -7.35 14.13
CA PHE A 94 4.11 -7.03 12.87
C PHE A 94 5.53 -7.59 12.80
N LEU A 95 6.07 -8.10 13.92
CA LEU A 95 7.39 -8.71 13.92
C LEU A 95 7.30 -10.08 13.22
N PRO A 96 8.31 -10.44 12.41
CA PRO A 96 8.34 -11.74 11.75
C PRO A 96 8.31 -12.84 12.81
N GLN A 97 7.18 -13.55 12.92
CA GLN A 97 7.08 -14.68 13.82
C GLN A 97 8.18 -15.68 13.49
N ALA A 98 8.92 -16.11 14.52
CA ALA A 98 9.94 -17.13 14.37
C ALA A 98 9.29 -18.38 13.77
N LYS A 99 9.55 -18.64 12.48
CA LYS A 99 9.10 -19.87 11.82
C LYS A 99 9.57 -21.03 12.69
N ARG A 100 8.64 -21.80 13.26
CA ARG A 100 8.99 -23.03 13.98
C ARG A 100 9.91 -23.83 13.06
N PRO A 101 11.11 -24.24 13.50
CA PRO A 101 12.00 -25.01 12.66
C PRO A 101 11.22 -26.24 12.22
N GLN A 102 10.97 -26.36 10.91
CA GLN A 102 10.38 -27.58 10.39
C GLN A 102 11.40 -28.69 10.65
N PRO A 103 11.00 -29.82 11.27
CA PRO A 103 11.92 -30.91 11.44
C PRO A 103 12.45 -31.30 10.05
N PRO A 104 13.75 -31.58 9.90
CA PRO A 104 14.39 -31.84 8.59
C PRO A 104 13.86 -33.09 7.88
N PHE A 105 12.94 -33.81 8.51
CA PHE A 105 12.33 -35.04 8.04
C PHE A 105 10.87 -35.08 8.46
N ARG A 106 9.97 -35.38 7.51
CA ARG A 106 8.60 -35.81 7.81
C ARG A 106 8.69 -37.18 8.48
N THR A 107 8.38 -37.28 9.78
CA THR A 107 8.18 -38.58 10.42
C THR A 107 7.08 -39.34 9.67
N ILE A 108 7.48 -40.34 8.89
CA ILE A 108 6.55 -41.32 8.35
C ILE A 108 6.05 -42.11 9.56
N PRO A 109 4.74 -42.08 9.91
CA PRO A 109 4.25 -42.97 10.94
C PRO A 109 4.40 -44.41 10.41
N ASN A 110 5.34 -45.17 10.97
CA ASN A 110 5.50 -46.59 10.66
C ASN A 110 4.20 -47.32 11.03
N LYS A 111 3.36 -47.59 10.03
CA LYS A 111 2.16 -48.43 10.16
C LYS A 111 2.56 -49.90 10.10
N THR A 112 3.46 -50.35 10.96
CA THR A 112 3.77 -51.78 11.13
C THR A 112 2.79 -52.40 12.10
N ARG A 113 1.60 -52.78 11.60
CA ARG A 113 0.71 -53.70 12.29
C ARG A 113 1.31 -55.11 12.18
N ARG A 114 2.20 -55.50 13.11
CA ARG A 114 2.55 -56.91 13.31
C ARG A 114 1.26 -57.64 13.72
N ARG A 115 0.69 -58.45 12.82
CA ARG A 115 -0.36 -59.41 13.19
C ARG A 115 0.27 -60.45 14.11
N SER A 116 -0.19 -60.53 15.36
CA SER A 116 0.20 -61.63 16.24
C SER A 116 -0.56 -62.89 15.79
N ALA A 117 0.10 -64.04 15.77
CA ALA A 117 -0.46 -65.30 15.27
C ALA A 117 -1.54 -65.92 16.18
N HIS A 118 -1.96 -65.22 17.24
CA HIS A 118 -2.81 -65.74 18.31
C HIS A 118 -4.01 -64.83 18.61
N GLU A 119 -4.58 -64.16 17.60
CA GLU A 119 -5.78 -63.34 17.80
C GLU A 119 -7.06 -64.14 17.48
N PRO A 120 -7.90 -64.48 18.48
CA PRO A 120 -9.12 -65.26 18.27
C PRO A 120 -10.21 -64.44 17.57
N GLN A 121 -10.81 -65.03 16.53
CA GLN A 121 -11.88 -64.41 15.74
C GLN A 121 -13.17 -64.31 16.57
N LYS A 122 -13.63 -63.09 16.87
CA LYS A 122 -14.96 -62.86 17.46
C LYS A 122 -16.03 -62.88 16.36
N THR A 123 -17.01 -63.76 16.54
CA THR A 123 -18.19 -63.95 15.70
C THR A 123 -19.13 -62.74 15.78
N LYS A 124 -19.73 -62.36 14.64
CA LYS A 124 -20.78 -61.33 14.56
C LYS A 124 -22.09 -61.90 15.15
N PRO A 125 -22.80 -61.18 16.01
CA PRO A 125 -24.19 -61.52 16.33
C PRO A 125 -25.11 -61.04 15.19
N THR A 126 -26.04 -61.93 14.82
CA THR A 126 -27.12 -61.72 13.87
C THR A 126 -28.41 -61.56 14.66
N GLU A 127 -29.03 -60.38 14.56
CA GLU A 127 -30.46 -60.07 14.40
C GLU A 127 -30.71 -58.58 14.69
#